data_AF-Q90Y52-F1
#
_entry.id   AF-Q90Y52-F1
#
_cell.length_a   1.000
_cell.length_b   1.000
_cell.length_c   1.000
_cell.angle_alpha   90.00
_cell.angle_beta   90.00
_cell.angle_gamma   90.00
#
_symmetry.space_group_name_H-M   'P 1'
#
loop_
_entity.id
_entity.type
_entity.pdbx_description
1 polymer ?
#
loop_
_entity_poly.entity_id
_entity_poly.type
_entity_poly.pdbx_seq_one_letter_code
_entity_poly.pdbx_strand_id
1 'polypeptide(L)'
;QDETLMESLTQFLGWSVLNTDTYDKMNKLENRKDIAQDMVLYHVKCDKDEIQEILPTREKLGKEPSECEEEELASILKEELPGPTKFEIYEFRFSDFDCTELELVKCGIQMYYELGVVKKFQIPQEVLVRFVYSVSKGYRKITYHNWRHGFNVAQTMFTLLMTGKLKRYYTDLEALAMVTAAL
;
A
#
# COMPACT_ATOMS: atom_id res chain seq x y z
N GLN A 1 34.54 -57.40 -7.90
CA GLN A 1 33.33 -57.01 -8.65
C GLN A 1 32.29 -56.41 -7.71
N ASP A 2 31.99 -57.08 -6.59
CA ASP A 2 31.01 -56.57 -5.61
C ASP A 2 31.43 -55.28 -4.90
N GLU A 3 32.72 -55.11 -4.58
CA GLU A 3 33.23 -53.87 -3.96
C GLU A 3 33.04 -52.64 -4.86
N THR A 4 33.38 -52.76 -6.15
CA THR A 4 33.27 -51.66 -7.12
C THR A 4 31.81 -51.31 -7.43
N LEU A 5 30.92 -52.31 -7.41
CA LEU A 5 29.47 -52.13 -7.53
C LEU A 5 28.93 -51.32 -6.33
N MET A 6 29.34 -51.69 -5.11
CA MET A 6 28.90 -51.02 -3.89
C MET A 6 29.46 -49.59 -3.78
N GLU A 7 30.72 -49.38 -4.16
CA GLU A 7 31.34 -48.05 -4.22
C GLU A 7 30.58 -47.12 -5.18
N SER A 8 30.27 -47.58 -6.38
CA SER A 8 29.53 -46.79 -7.38
C SER A 8 28.11 -46.42 -6.89
N LEU A 9 27.42 -47.37 -6.26
CA LEU A 9 26.08 -47.14 -5.69
C LEU A 9 26.12 -46.09 -4.58
N THR A 10 27.05 -46.22 -3.64
CA THR A 10 27.16 -45.30 -2.50
C THR A 10 27.55 -43.88 -2.93
N GLN A 11 28.43 -43.72 -3.91
CA GLN A 11 28.77 -42.41 -4.48
C GLN A 11 27.55 -41.77 -5.17
N PHE A 12 26.84 -42.53 -6.01
CA PHE A 12 25.66 -42.03 -6.72
C PHE A 12 24.54 -41.60 -5.76
N LEU A 13 24.24 -42.43 -4.75
CA LEU A 13 23.24 -42.09 -3.74
C LEU A 13 23.67 -40.90 -2.88
N GLY A 14 24.94 -40.81 -2.49
CA GLY A 14 25.46 -39.70 -1.71
C GLY A 14 25.24 -38.34 -2.39
N TRP A 15 25.57 -38.23 -3.68
CA TRP A 15 25.37 -36.99 -4.44
C TRP A 15 23.89 -36.74 -4.79
N SER A 16 23.14 -37.79 -5.11
CA SER A 16 21.72 -37.67 -5.45
C SER A 16 20.89 -37.19 -4.26
N VAL A 17 21.07 -37.81 -3.09
CA VAL A 17 20.33 -37.49 -1.86
C VAL A 17 20.69 -36.09 -1.36
N LEU A 18 21.96 -35.68 -1.44
CA LEU A 18 22.39 -34.35 -1.02
C LEU A 18 21.59 -33.26 -1.73
N ASN A 19 21.42 -33.37 -3.05
CA ASN A 19 20.66 -32.39 -3.82
C ASN A 19 19.17 -32.47 -3.51
N THR A 20 18.56 -33.67 -3.54
CA THR A 20 17.11 -33.80 -3.33
C THR A 20 16.68 -33.35 -1.94
N ASP A 21 17.43 -33.71 -0.89
CA ASP A 21 17.11 -33.32 0.49
C ASP A 21 17.30 -31.82 0.71
N THR A 22 18.32 -31.23 0.08
CA THR A 22 18.57 -29.79 0.18
C THR A 22 17.44 -29.01 -0.47
N TYR A 23 17.01 -29.39 -1.69
CA TYR A 23 15.90 -28.72 -2.37
C TYR A 23 14.56 -28.92 -1.67
N ASP A 24 14.28 -30.11 -1.11
CA ASP A 24 13.07 -30.33 -0.31
C ASP A 24 13.03 -29.41 0.94
N LYS A 25 14.17 -29.28 1.65
CA LYS A 25 14.29 -28.35 2.78
C LYS A 25 14.15 -26.90 2.33
N MET A 26 14.74 -26.52 1.20
CA MET A 26 14.62 -25.17 0.64
C MET A 26 13.16 -24.82 0.35
N ASN A 27 12.43 -25.70 -0.33
CA ASN A 27 11.01 -25.51 -0.63
C ASN A 27 10.17 -25.40 0.64
N LYS A 28 10.46 -26.21 1.68
CA LYS A 28 9.77 -26.11 2.97
C LYS A 28 10.02 -24.77 3.66
N LEU A 29 11.23 -24.22 3.55
CA LEU A 29 11.57 -22.91 4.12
C LEU A 29 10.88 -21.79 3.35
N GLU A 30 10.82 -21.87 2.02
CA GLU A 30 10.12 -20.89 1.18
C GLU A 30 8.63 -20.84 1.53
N ASN A 31 7.95 -21.99 1.59
CA ASN A 31 6.55 -22.06 2.00
C ASN A 31 6.31 -21.50 3.41
N ARG A 32 7.22 -21.73 4.35
CA ARG A 32 7.11 -21.16 5.72
C ARG A 32 7.25 -19.65 5.71
N LYS A 33 8.15 -19.12 4.89
CA LYS A 33 8.35 -17.68 4.73
C LYS A 33 7.08 -17.04 4.17
N ASP A 34 6.47 -17.65 3.15
CA ASP A 34 5.26 -17.11 2.51
C ASP A 34 4.08 -17.07 3.49
N ILE A 35 3.85 -18.16 4.26
CA ILE A 35 2.81 -18.18 5.30
C ILE A 35 3.06 -17.10 6.36
N ALA A 36 4.32 -16.89 6.76
CA ALA A 36 4.66 -15.85 7.74
C ALA A 36 4.43 -14.45 7.18
N GLN A 37 4.72 -14.21 5.90
CA GLN A 37 4.46 -12.93 5.23
C GLN A 37 2.96 -12.64 5.12
N ASP A 38 2.14 -13.65 4.80
CA ASP A 38 0.68 -13.51 4.76
C ASP A 38 0.10 -13.11 6.12
N MET A 39 0.64 -13.67 7.21
CA MET A 39 0.21 -13.30 8.56
C MET A 39 0.54 -11.82 8.85
N VAL A 40 1.73 -11.35 8.48
CA VAL A 40 2.09 -9.92 8.63
C VAL A 40 1.17 -9.04 7.79
N LEU A 41 0.89 -9.43 6.54
CA LEU A 41 0.01 -8.69 5.65
C LEU A 41 -1.40 -8.59 6.22
N TYR A 42 -1.94 -9.67 6.80
CA TYR A 42 -3.27 -9.69 7.39
C TYR A 42 -3.45 -8.62 8.47
N HIS A 43 -2.44 -8.40 9.33
CA HIS A 43 -2.51 -7.39 10.39
C HIS A 43 -2.31 -5.95 9.89
N VAL A 44 -1.54 -5.76 8.82
CA VAL A 44 -1.26 -4.44 8.25
C VAL A 44 -2.38 -3.99 7.31
N LYS A 45 -3.02 -4.93 6.61
CA LYS A 45 -4.09 -4.64 5.67
C LYS A 45 -5.27 -3.98 6.38
N CYS A 46 -5.83 -2.97 5.73
CA CYS A 46 -7.08 -2.35 6.14
C CYS A 46 -8.23 -3.36 5.93
N ASP A 47 -8.92 -3.67 7.02
CA ASP A 47 -10.01 -4.63 7.05
C ASP A 47 -11.31 -4.03 6.49
N LYS A 48 -12.31 -4.90 6.26
CA LYS A 48 -13.64 -4.53 5.75
C LYS A 48 -14.42 -3.61 6.68
N ASP A 49 -14.11 -3.62 7.98
CA ASP A 49 -14.77 -2.74 8.94
C ASP A 49 -14.07 -1.37 8.99
N GLU A 50 -12.74 -1.36 8.99
CA GLU A 50 -11.95 -0.11 9.02
C GLU A 50 -12.17 0.75 7.76
N ILE A 51 -12.34 0.12 6.59
CA ILE A 51 -12.60 0.85 5.35
C ILE A 51 -13.89 1.69 5.43
N GLN A 52 -14.84 1.31 6.29
CA GLN A 52 -16.11 2.02 6.46
C GLN A 52 -15.94 3.40 7.10
N GLU A 53 -14.80 3.68 7.76
CA GLU A 53 -14.49 5.01 8.33
C GLU A 53 -14.27 6.08 7.24
N ILE A 54 -13.92 5.65 6.02
CA ILE A 54 -13.68 6.53 4.87
C ILE A 54 -14.72 6.30 3.77
N LEU A 55 -15.15 5.05 3.59
CA LEU A 55 -16.19 4.63 2.66
C LEU A 55 -17.38 4.06 3.43
N PRO A 56 -18.24 4.89 4.04
CA PRO A 56 -19.41 4.44 4.83
C PRO A 56 -20.54 3.89 3.94
N THR A 57 -20.23 2.89 3.11
CA THR A 57 -21.16 2.29 2.14
C THR A 57 -22.26 1.49 2.84
N ARG A 58 -21.96 0.86 3.98
CA ARG A 58 -22.96 0.12 4.74
C ARG A 58 -24.03 1.06 5.31
N GLU A 59 -23.63 2.20 5.85
CA GLU A 59 -24.55 3.19 6.42
C GLU A 59 -25.35 3.90 5.31
N LYS A 60 -24.68 4.36 4.25
CA LYS A 60 -25.32 5.17 3.19
C LYS A 60 -26.12 4.33 2.19
N LEU A 61 -25.64 3.14 1.84
CA LEU A 61 -26.19 2.33 0.73
C LEU A 61 -26.63 0.92 1.16
N GLY A 62 -26.31 0.47 2.37
CA GLY A 62 -26.63 -0.88 2.83
C GLY A 62 -25.84 -1.99 2.11
N LYS A 63 -24.73 -1.65 1.45
CA LYS A 63 -23.90 -2.56 0.64
C LYS A 63 -22.44 -2.56 1.11
N GLU A 64 -21.72 -3.63 0.81
CA GLU A 64 -20.26 -3.64 0.94
C GLU A 64 -19.61 -2.81 -0.17
N PRO A 65 -18.40 -2.23 0.05
CA PRO A 65 -17.72 -1.44 -0.97
C PRO A 65 -17.50 -2.20 -2.29
N SER A 66 -17.29 -3.51 -2.21
CA SER A 66 -17.08 -4.38 -3.37
C SER A 66 -18.34 -4.61 -4.22
N GLU A 67 -19.51 -4.24 -3.71
CA GLU A 67 -20.81 -4.38 -4.38
C GLU A 67 -21.33 -3.03 -4.92
N CYS A 68 -20.60 -1.94 -4.66
CA CYS A 68 -20.92 -0.60 -5.12
C CYS A 68 -20.31 -0.34 -6.50
N GLU A 69 -21.01 0.46 -7.30
CA GLU A 69 -20.45 0.96 -8.55
C GLU A 69 -19.40 2.05 -8.28
N GLU A 70 -18.42 2.20 -9.18
CA GLU A 70 -17.34 3.17 -9.00
C GLU A 70 -17.84 4.63 -8.87
N GLU A 71 -18.95 4.97 -9.54
CA GLU A 71 -19.58 6.29 -9.42
C GLU A 71 -20.23 6.51 -8.04
N GLU A 72 -20.84 5.46 -7.47
CA GLU A 72 -21.43 5.51 -6.11
C GLU A 72 -20.31 5.78 -5.09
N LEU A 73 -19.21 5.02 -5.17
CA LEU A 73 -18.04 5.20 -4.30
C LEU A 73 -17.39 6.57 -4.46
N ALA A 74 -17.26 7.06 -5.69
CA ALA A 74 -16.69 8.38 -5.96
C ALA A 74 -17.55 9.51 -5.37
N SER A 75 -18.89 9.37 -5.41
CA SER A 75 -19.79 10.36 -4.81
C SER A 75 -19.67 10.41 -3.29
N ILE A 76 -19.59 9.25 -2.63
CA ILE A 76 -19.32 9.16 -1.19
C ILE A 76 -17.98 9.79 -0.84
N LEU A 77 -16.90 9.45 -1.56
CA LEU A 77 -15.58 10.03 -1.29
C LEU A 77 -15.56 11.54 -1.47
N LYS A 78 -16.27 12.07 -2.45
CA LYS A 78 -16.37 13.52 -2.65
C LYS A 78 -16.99 14.25 -1.45
N GLU A 79 -17.90 13.60 -0.73
CA GLU A 79 -18.50 14.13 0.50
C GLU A 79 -17.58 13.96 1.72
N GLU A 80 -16.91 12.82 1.82
CA GLU A 80 -16.12 12.44 3.00
C GLU A 80 -14.70 13.06 3.03
N LEU A 81 -14.14 13.36 1.85
CA LEU A 81 -12.81 13.93 1.74
C LEU A 81 -12.84 15.43 2.09
N PRO A 82 -11.78 15.95 2.75
CA PRO A 82 -11.77 17.32 3.26
C PRO A 82 -11.66 18.41 2.18
N GLY A 83 -11.44 18.02 0.92
CA GLY A 83 -11.08 18.93 -0.16
C GLY A 83 -9.65 19.49 -0.02
N PRO A 84 -9.17 20.24 -1.03
CA PRO A 84 -7.78 20.71 -1.05
C PRO A 84 -7.51 21.92 -0.16
N THR A 85 -8.54 22.71 0.16
CA THR A 85 -8.37 24.00 0.85
C THR A 85 -8.48 23.91 2.37
N LYS A 86 -9.22 22.93 2.91
CA LYS A 86 -9.48 22.83 4.36
C LYS A 86 -8.19 22.69 5.17
N PHE A 87 -7.25 21.88 4.67
CA PHE A 87 -5.99 21.58 5.34
C PHE A 87 -4.77 22.20 4.65
N GLU A 88 -4.95 23.06 3.65
CA GLU A 88 -3.83 23.70 2.93
C GLU A 88 -2.78 22.73 2.35
N ILE A 89 -3.17 21.56 1.83
CA ILE A 89 -2.23 20.51 1.36
C ILE A 89 -1.33 20.93 0.18
N TYR A 90 -1.62 22.07 -0.45
CA TYR A 90 -0.83 22.68 -1.53
C TYR A 90 0.25 23.65 -1.03
N GLU A 91 0.24 23.98 0.27
CA GLU A 91 1.13 24.97 0.85
C GLU A 91 2.33 24.30 1.54
N PHE A 92 3.53 24.85 1.36
CA PHE A 92 4.73 24.35 2.04
C PHE A 92 4.71 24.57 3.57
N ARG A 93 3.84 25.47 4.05
CA ARG A 93 3.67 25.77 5.48
C ARG A 93 2.70 24.82 6.19
N PHE A 94 2.21 23.80 5.49
CA PHE A 94 1.31 22.78 6.06
C PHE A 94 1.87 22.25 7.39
N SER A 95 0.98 22.05 8.36
CA SER A 95 1.31 21.52 9.69
C SER A 95 0.32 20.41 10.04
N ASP A 96 0.83 19.21 10.28
CA ASP A 96 0.01 18.05 10.60
C ASP A 96 -0.39 17.96 12.08
N PHE A 97 0.19 18.78 12.97
CA PHE A 97 -0.01 18.67 14.42
C PHE A 97 -1.47 18.72 14.88
N ASP A 98 -2.30 19.53 14.22
CA ASP A 98 -3.73 19.68 14.54
C ASP A 98 -4.62 18.65 13.81
N CYS A 99 -4.03 17.80 12.96
CA CYS A 99 -4.74 16.75 12.22
C CYS A 99 -4.65 15.41 12.94
N THR A 100 -5.71 14.63 12.90
CA THR A 100 -5.70 13.22 13.31
C THR A 100 -5.04 12.33 12.24
N GLU A 101 -4.57 11.12 12.61
CA GLU A 101 -3.98 10.19 11.64
C GLU A 101 -4.96 9.83 10.50
N LEU A 102 -6.24 9.67 10.82
CA LEU A 102 -7.30 9.39 9.83
C LEU A 102 -7.53 10.56 8.87
N GLU A 103 -7.46 11.81 9.34
CA GLU A 103 -7.54 12.98 8.47
C GLU A 103 -6.36 13.05 7.51
N LEU A 104 -5.16 12.66 7.94
CA LEU A 104 -4.00 12.54 7.05
C LEU A 104 -4.18 11.44 6.01
N VAL A 105 -4.82 10.31 6.35
CA VAL A 105 -5.20 9.28 5.36
C VAL A 105 -6.16 9.85 4.31
N LYS A 106 -7.20 10.58 4.76
CA LYS A 106 -8.14 11.26 3.84
C LYS A 106 -7.42 12.28 2.95
N CYS A 107 -6.51 13.09 3.51
CA CYS A 107 -5.68 14.00 2.72
C CYS A 107 -4.78 13.25 1.72
N GLY A 108 -4.23 12.10 2.12
CA GLY A 108 -3.43 11.24 1.26
C GLY A 108 -4.20 10.79 0.02
N ILE A 109 -5.44 10.33 0.23
CA ILE A 109 -6.35 9.96 -0.86
C ILE A 109 -6.68 11.19 -1.73
N GLN A 110 -6.94 12.36 -1.12
CA GLN A 110 -7.20 13.60 -1.84
C GLN A 110 -6.06 13.95 -2.81
N MET A 111 -4.78 13.76 -2.42
CA MET A 111 -3.63 14.03 -3.31
C MET A 111 -3.69 13.24 -4.63
N TYR A 112 -4.17 11.99 -4.63
CA TYR A 112 -4.32 11.20 -5.86
C TYR A 112 -5.44 11.76 -6.75
N TYR A 113 -6.53 12.26 -6.17
CA TYR A 113 -7.59 12.94 -6.92
C TYR A 113 -7.10 14.27 -7.51
N GLU A 114 -6.36 15.05 -6.74
CA GLU A 114 -5.77 16.33 -7.18
C GLU A 114 -4.74 16.15 -8.30
N LEU A 115 -3.98 15.04 -8.30
CA LEU A 115 -3.10 14.68 -9.41
C LEU A 115 -3.86 14.27 -10.69
N GLY A 116 -5.17 14.00 -10.61
CA GLY A 116 -6.01 13.57 -11.73
C GLY A 116 -5.76 12.12 -12.19
N VAL A 117 -4.95 11.37 -11.45
CA VAL A 117 -4.49 10.01 -11.84
C VAL A 117 -5.57 8.95 -11.64
N VAL A 118 -6.46 9.13 -10.66
CA VAL A 118 -7.55 8.18 -10.37
C VAL A 118 -8.44 7.99 -11.60
N LYS A 119 -8.96 9.10 -12.16
CA LYS A 119 -9.81 9.07 -13.35
C LYS A 119 -9.02 8.63 -14.59
N LYS A 120 -7.78 9.10 -14.75
CA LYS A 120 -6.98 8.82 -15.95
C LYS A 120 -6.64 7.34 -16.10
N PHE A 121 -6.23 6.69 -15.00
CA PHE A 121 -5.82 5.30 -15.01
C PHE A 121 -6.93 4.34 -14.53
N GLN A 122 -8.13 4.86 -14.25
CA GLN A 122 -9.27 4.09 -13.77
C GLN A 122 -8.92 3.28 -12.51
N ILE A 123 -8.27 3.93 -11.55
CA ILE A 123 -7.88 3.31 -10.28
C ILE A 123 -9.15 3.08 -9.46
N PRO A 124 -9.49 1.82 -9.07
CA PRO A 124 -10.68 1.53 -8.28
C PRO A 124 -10.65 2.21 -6.91
N GLN A 125 -11.77 2.82 -6.48
CA GLN A 125 -11.73 3.71 -5.32
C GLN A 125 -11.56 2.93 -4.02
N GLU A 126 -12.18 1.75 -3.91
CA GLU A 126 -11.98 0.83 -2.78
C GLU A 126 -10.49 0.46 -2.62
N VAL A 127 -9.82 0.19 -3.74
CA VAL A 127 -8.40 -0.21 -3.74
C VAL A 127 -7.51 0.94 -3.29
N LEU A 128 -7.76 2.16 -3.77
CA LEU A 128 -7.01 3.35 -3.36
C LEU A 128 -7.17 3.62 -1.86
N VAL A 129 -8.40 3.61 -1.34
CA VAL A 129 -8.68 3.84 0.08
C VAL A 129 -8.01 2.76 0.92
N ARG A 130 -8.19 1.49 0.56
CA ARG A 130 -7.57 0.36 1.26
C ARG A 130 -6.04 0.45 1.23
N PHE A 131 -5.45 0.87 0.12
CA PHE A 131 -4.00 1.04 0.00
C PHE A 131 -3.48 2.09 0.97
N VAL A 132 -3.97 3.33 0.93
CA VAL A 132 -3.47 4.41 1.79
C VAL A 132 -3.70 4.11 3.27
N TYR A 133 -4.86 3.54 3.62
CA TYR A 133 -5.13 3.13 5.01
C TYR A 133 -4.16 2.01 5.44
N SER A 134 -3.96 0.97 4.62
CA SER A 134 -3.02 -0.11 4.95
C SER A 134 -1.58 0.40 5.13
N VAL A 135 -1.14 1.34 4.30
CA VAL A 135 0.18 1.99 4.45
C VAL A 135 0.27 2.70 5.79
N SER A 136 -0.73 3.51 6.15
CA SER A 136 -0.79 4.17 7.47
C SER A 136 -0.68 3.18 8.63
N LYS A 137 -1.40 2.05 8.57
CA LYS A 137 -1.32 0.98 9.59
C LYS A 137 0.04 0.27 9.63
N GLY A 138 0.73 0.20 8.49
CA GLY A 138 2.05 -0.43 8.37
C GLY A 138 3.16 0.35 9.08
N TYR A 139 2.99 1.65 9.30
CA TYR A 139 3.92 2.45 10.08
C TYR A 139 3.89 2.07 11.56
N ARG A 140 5.08 2.03 12.18
CA ARG A 140 5.22 1.71 13.60
C ARG A 140 4.89 2.92 14.47
N LYS A 141 4.30 2.65 15.63
CA LYS A 141 4.03 3.66 16.68
C LYS A 141 5.31 3.99 17.45
N ILE A 142 6.18 4.78 16.83
CA ILE A 142 7.43 5.29 17.40
C ILE A 142 7.47 6.82 17.31
N THR A 143 8.44 7.43 17.98
CA THR A 143 8.47 8.89 18.21
C THR A 143 8.55 9.74 16.94
N TYR A 144 9.24 9.29 15.89
CA TYR A 144 9.46 10.12 14.69
C TYR A 144 9.18 9.41 13.36
N HIS A 145 9.82 8.27 13.08
CA HIS A 145 9.62 7.53 11.82
C HIS A 145 8.29 6.74 11.84
N ASN A 146 7.19 7.49 11.87
CA ASN A 146 5.81 7.02 11.92
C ASN A 146 5.02 7.59 10.73
N TRP A 147 3.71 7.34 10.71
CA TRP A 147 2.83 7.74 9.60
C TRP A 147 2.89 9.24 9.30
N ARG A 148 2.98 10.11 10.32
CA ARG A 148 3.05 11.57 10.12
C ARG A 148 4.26 11.98 9.30
N HIS A 149 5.42 11.35 9.57
CA HIS A 149 6.62 11.60 8.79
C HIS A 149 6.45 11.17 7.32
N GLY A 150 5.96 9.95 7.08
CA GLY A 150 5.69 9.45 5.73
C GLY A 150 4.72 10.35 4.95
N PHE A 151 3.61 10.72 5.58
CA PHE A 151 2.64 11.66 5.00
C PHE A 151 3.27 13.01 4.63
N ASN A 152 4.04 13.63 5.53
CA ASN A 152 4.66 14.93 5.27
C ASN A 152 5.68 14.88 4.12
N VAL A 153 6.41 13.76 3.96
CA VAL A 153 7.31 13.55 2.82
C VAL A 153 6.51 13.49 1.52
N ALA A 154 5.41 12.73 1.49
CA ALA A 154 4.52 12.65 0.34
C ALA A 154 3.84 13.99 0.01
N GLN A 155 3.36 14.73 1.01
CA GLN A 155 2.76 16.05 0.85
C GLN A 155 3.77 17.07 0.31
N THR A 156 5.03 17.01 0.75
CA THR A 156 6.10 17.85 0.20
C THR A 156 6.37 17.52 -1.27
N MET A 157 6.43 16.23 -1.63
CA MET A 157 6.59 15.79 -3.02
C MET A 157 5.42 16.27 -3.90
N PHE A 158 4.18 16.10 -3.42
CA PHE A 158 2.98 16.60 -4.09
C PHE A 158 3.04 18.12 -4.31
N THR A 159 3.41 18.89 -3.28
CA THR A 159 3.54 20.35 -3.35
C THR A 159 4.63 20.79 -4.33
N LEU A 160 5.77 20.12 -4.36
CA LEU A 160 6.83 20.37 -5.34
C LEU A 160 6.36 20.13 -6.79
N LEU A 161 5.60 19.06 -7.01
CA LEU A 161 5.05 18.73 -8.33
C LEU A 161 4.02 19.77 -8.78
N MET A 162 3.05 20.08 -7.91
CA MET A 162 1.88 20.89 -8.26
C MET A 162 2.16 22.39 -8.12
N THR A 163 2.49 22.87 -6.93
CA THR A 163 2.75 24.29 -6.62
C THR A 163 4.11 24.73 -7.17
N GLY A 164 5.14 23.88 -7.03
CA GLY A 164 6.48 24.13 -7.57
C GLY A 164 6.58 24.02 -9.10
N LYS A 165 5.51 23.60 -9.78
CA LYS A 165 5.44 23.41 -11.24
C LYS A 165 6.54 22.49 -11.78
N LEU A 166 7.04 21.54 -10.98
CA LEU A 166 8.00 20.53 -11.46
C LEU A 166 7.32 19.44 -12.30
N LYS A 167 6.00 19.26 -12.13
CA LYS A 167 5.22 18.30 -12.90
C LYS A 167 5.34 18.49 -14.42
N ARG A 168 5.67 19.69 -14.93
CA ARG A 168 5.88 19.92 -16.38
C ARG A 168 7.00 19.07 -17.01
N TYR A 169 7.91 18.54 -16.21
CA TYR A 169 9.00 17.68 -16.67
C TYR A 169 8.67 16.19 -16.61
N TYR A 170 7.54 15.83 -15.99
CA TYR A 170 7.17 14.45 -15.69
C TYR A 170 5.74 14.14 -16.16
N THR A 171 5.53 12.90 -16.56
CA THR A 171 4.21 12.36 -16.91
C THR A 171 3.35 12.12 -15.65
N ASP A 172 2.05 11.89 -15.87
CA ASP A 172 1.13 11.52 -14.78
C ASP A 172 1.52 10.18 -14.12
N LEU A 173 2.12 9.26 -14.88
CA LEU A 173 2.59 7.98 -14.36
C LEU A 173 3.80 8.15 -13.42
N GLU A 174 4.77 8.98 -13.83
CA GLU A 174 5.93 9.28 -12.98
C GLU A 174 5.54 10.05 -11.73
N ALA A 175 4.61 11.01 -11.83
CA ALA A 175 4.07 11.74 -10.69
C ALA A 175 3.34 10.81 -9.70
N LEU A 176 2.50 9.90 -10.21
CA LEU A 176 1.85 8.85 -9.41
C LEU A 176 2.90 8.01 -8.67
N ALA A 177 3.89 7.49 -9.39
CA ALA A 177 4.95 6.65 -8.81
C ALA A 177 5.77 7.40 -7.75
N MET A 178 6.10 8.68 -7.97
CA MET A 178 6.84 9.49 -7.00
C MET A 178 6.06 9.75 -5.71
N VAL A 179 4.77 10.08 -5.81
CA VAL A 179 3.94 10.30 -4.61
C VAL A 179 3.69 8.99 -3.87
N THR A 180 3.45 7.88 -4.56
CA THR A 180 3.32 6.56 -3.93
C THR A 180 4.62 6.12 -3.26
N ALA A 181 5.79 6.34 -3.88
CA ALA A 181 7.09 5.99 -3.30
C ALA A 181 7.48 6.85 -2.09
N ALA A 182 6.88 8.03 -1.95
CA ALA A 182 7.10 8.93 -0.84
C ALA A 182 6.23 8.61 0.39
N LEU A 183 5.20 7.76 0.23
CA LEU A 183 4.26 7.35 1.29
C LEU A 183 4.75 6.14 2.08
#